data_AF-A0A9P6ZNI8-F1
#
_entry.id   AF-A0A9P6ZNI8-F1
#
_cell.length_a   1.000
_cell.length_b   1.000
_cell.length_c   1.000
_cell.angle_alpha   90.00
_cell.angle_beta   90.00
_cell.angle_gamma   90.00
#
_symmetry.space_group_name_H-M   'P 1'
#
loop_
_entity.id
_entity.type
_entity.pdbx_description
1 polymer ?
#
loop_
_entity_poly.entity_id
_entity_poly.type
_entity_poly.pdbx_seq_one_letter_code
_entity_poly.pdbx_strand_id
1 'polypeptide(L)'
;LKMLQVQMQKLQEDNRTIKEENKTLHAEKPKRKQRANAHDELSVHEETISIYARKYGMMIEMFPSSDLLNKRLPDSPTPFDSTDRYATASTQESAFLDELYRHFPTLLHKVMESSYFSDLVMKSIPDARANEIKKLRGVAGDIFDLPSKYFTNTSYDRANVPEIQRLLGVMSSTNLAYKTFPPVLFPELKEDRSLKTVFGNWLLLARILKASLHGITSLHHASSGRGAHTNSMKWSVQQVMPGCIAWAAVLAIFLLSPDTEFSSAGIGKRSTISYKDLFFTYKKVLVTKWKTKRVVQIVTNIDHYIFKAAQLSALDSAVHEDFTNTIDHALAALDMESSDDGSETAADVTGPGTPTAA
;
A
#
# COMPACT_ATOMS: atom_id res chain seq x y z
N LEU A 1 22.08 61.95 11.27
CA LEU A 1 22.38 61.46 12.63
C LEU A 1 21.24 61.68 13.62
N LYS A 2 20.79 62.91 13.91
CA LYS A 2 19.68 63.16 14.86
C LYS A 2 18.34 62.49 14.49
N MET A 3 17.94 62.49 13.21
CA MET A 3 16.71 61.80 12.79
C MET A 3 16.76 60.28 12.98
N LEU A 4 17.95 59.67 12.80
CA LEU A 4 18.13 58.23 13.00
C LEU A 4 18.03 57.86 14.49
N GLN A 5 18.54 58.71 15.38
CA GLN A 5 18.40 58.54 16.83
C GLN A 5 16.94 58.61 17.28
N VAL A 6 16.16 59.56 16.75
CA VAL A 6 14.73 59.69 17.06
C VAL A 6 13.95 58.47 16.55
N GLN A 7 14.29 57.97 15.36
CA GLN A 7 13.63 56.80 14.79
C GLN A 7 13.97 55.51 15.55
N MET A 8 15.22 55.38 16.04
CA MET A 8 15.65 54.24 16.85
C MET A 8 15.00 54.25 18.24
N GLN A 9 14.85 55.41 18.87
CA GLN A 9 14.12 55.55 20.12
C GLN A 9 12.64 55.19 19.95
N LYS A 10 12.01 55.64 18.87
CA LYS A 10 10.61 55.30 18.56
C LYS A 10 10.42 53.79 18.37
N LEU A 11 11.31 53.13 17.62
CA LEU A 11 11.28 51.68 17.43
C LEU A 11 11.54 50.88 18.72
N GLN A 12 12.30 51.43 19.66
CA GLN A 12 12.53 50.81 20.97
C GLN A 12 11.30 50.95 21.87
N GLU A 13 10.64 52.11 21.84
CA GLU A 13 9.38 52.35 22.54
C GLU A 13 8.29 51.40 22.01
N ASP A 14 8.11 51.33 20.68
CA ASP A 14 7.13 50.48 20.03
C ASP A 14 7.38 48.99 20.33
N ASN A 15 8.64 48.54 20.32
CA ASN A 15 8.98 47.16 20.70
C ASN A 15 8.69 46.86 22.19
N ARG A 16 8.84 47.84 23.07
CA ARG A 16 8.51 47.68 24.49
C ARG A 16 7.00 47.51 24.66
N THR A 17 6.21 48.36 24.01
CA THR A 17 4.75 48.31 24.01
C THR A 17 4.24 46.98 23.45
N ILE A 18 4.76 46.53 22.31
CA ILE A 18 4.38 45.24 21.70
C ILE A 18 4.74 44.05 22.60
N LYS A 19 5.84 44.11 23.36
CA LYS A 19 6.20 43.06 24.33
C LYS A 19 5.29 43.05 25.54
N GLU A 20 4.84 44.21 26.00
CA GLU A 20 3.88 44.34 27.10
C GLU A 20 2.50 43.86 26.68
N GLU A 21 2.03 44.24 25.48
CA GLU A 21 0.79 43.74 24.88
C GLU A 21 0.83 42.21 24.65
N ASN A 22 1.96 41.67 24.18
CA ASN A 22 2.09 40.21 24.07
C ASN A 22 2.04 39.52 25.43
N LYS A 23 2.58 40.13 26.50
CA LYS A 23 2.50 39.58 27.85
C LYS A 23 1.07 39.63 28.41
N THR A 24 0.35 40.73 28.23
CA THR A 24 -1.06 40.83 28.64
C THR A 24 -1.93 39.89 27.82
N LEU A 25 -1.77 39.81 26.49
CA LEU A 25 -2.48 38.84 25.66
C LEU A 25 -2.18 37.38 26.02
N HIS A 26 -0.94 37.07 26.41
CA HIS A 26 -0.60 35.73 26.92
C HIS A 26 -1.19 35.44 28.31
N ALA A 27 -1.35 36.46 29.15
CA ALA A 27 -1.99 36.35 30.46
C ALA A 27 -3.53 36.29 30.38
N GLU A 28 -4.12 36.96 29.38
CA GLU A 28 -5.56 37.03 29.10
C GLU A 28 -6.05 35.88 28.21
N LYS A 29 -5.15 35.10 27.60
CA LYS A 29 -5.53 33.82 27.00
C LYS A 29 -6.26 33.02 28.06
N PRO A 30 -7.56 32.70 27.88
CA PRO A 30 -8.27 31.89 28.85
C PRO A 30 -7.47 30.60 29.02
N LYS A 31 -7.00 30.33 30.24
CA LYS A 31 -6.47 29.01 30.60
C LYS A 31 -7.50 28.03 30.09
N ARG A 32 -7.14 27.26 29.05
CA ARG A 32 -8.01 26.31 28.38
C ARG A 32 -8.63 25.48 29.49
N LYS A 33 -9.91 25.71 29.80
CA LYS A 33 -10.64 24.90 30.79
C LYS A 33 -10.52 23.49 30.24
N GLN A 34 -9.67 22.68 30.88
CA GLN A 34 -9.65 21.25 30.64
C GLN A 34 -11.09 20.79 30.85
N ARG A 35 -11.73 20.36 29.76
CA ARG A 35 -12.92 19.51 29.81
C ARG A 35 -12.49 18.18 30.40
N ALA A 36 -12.23 18.14 31.71
CA ALA A 36 -11.78 16.95 32.41
C ALA A 36 -12.76 15.79 32.18
N ASN A 37 -14.07 16.07 32.09
CA ASN A 37 -15.08 15.02 32.03
C ASN A 37 -15.31 14.40 30.63
N ALA A 38 -15.09 15.14 29.54
CA ALA A 38 -15.23 14.57 28.19
C ALA A 38 -13.95 13.83 27.74
N HIS A 39 -12.81 14.23 28.30
CA HIS A 39 -11.52 13.60 28.03
C HIS A 39 -11.45 12.18 28.62
N ASP A 40 -12.07 11.93 29.77
CA ASP A 40 -12.02 10.60 30.41
C ASP A 40 -12.77 9.52 29.60
N GLU A 41 -14.00 9.76 29.13
CA GLU A 41 -14.72 8.78 28.28
C GLU A 41 -14.01 8.52 26.94
N LEU A 42 -13.38 9.54 26.36
CA LEU A 42 -12.63 9.42 25.11
C LEU A 42 -11.29 8.72 25.30
N SER A 43 -10.65 8.89 26.45
CA SER A 43 -9.34 8.30 26.73
C SER A 43 -9.40 6.77 26.81
N VAL A 44 -10.51 6.23 27.31
CA VAL A 44 -10.79 4.78 27.32
C VAL A 44 -10.78 4.19 25.90
N HIS A 45 -11.09 4.98 24.87
CA HIS A 45 -11.15 4.53 23.49
C HIS A 45 -9.90 4.85 22.65
N GLU A 46 -8.89 5.52 23.22
CA GLU A 46 -7.71 5.98 22.48
C GLU A 46 -6.98 4.88 21.73
N GLU A 47 -6.73 3.74 22.39
CA GLU A 47 -6.03 2.63 21.76
C GLU A 47 -6.85 2.04 20.61
N THR A 48 -8.16 1.85 20.82
CA THR A 48 -9.05 1.35 19.77
C THR A 48 -9.10 2.31 18.59
N ILE A 49 -9.31 3.61 18.82
CA ILE A 49 -9.31 4.64 17.77
C ILE A 49 -7.99 4.60 17.02
N SER A 50 -6.86 4.54 17.72
CA SER A 50 -5.54 4.48 17.11
C SER A 50 -5.38 3.25 16.23
N ILE A 51 -5.79 2.06 16.69
CA ILE A 51 -5.70 0.82 15.90
C ILE A 51 -6.52 0.93 14.62
N TYR A 52 -7.77 1.39 14.72
CA TYR A 52 -8.65 1.55 13.56
C TYR A 52 -8.18 2.67 12.64
N ALA A 53 -7.65 3.78 13.16
CA ALA A 53 -7.06 4.85 12.36
C ALA A 53 -5.88 4.33 11.52
N ARG A 54 -4.97 3.55 12.11
CA ARG A 54 -3.84 2.95 11.39
C ARG A 54 -4.33 2.02 10.27
N LYS A 55 -5.31 1.16 10.57
CA LYS A 55 -5.96 0.30 9.57
C LYS A 55 -6.63 1.14 8.48
N TYR A 56 -7.32 2.23 8.83
CA TYR A 56 -8.01 3.11 7.89
C TYR A 56 -7.02 3.77 6.92
N GLY A 57 -5.92 4.30 7.47
CA GLY A 57 -4.84 4.97 6.73
C GLY A 57 -4.17 4.08 5.68
N MET A 58 -4.06 2.79 5.95
CA MET A 58 -3.48 1.83 5.01
C MET A 58 -4.53 1.24 4.07
N MET A 59 -5.70 0.85 4.60
CA MET A 59 -6.67 0.04 3.86
C MET A 59 -7.62 0.86 2.99
N ILE A 60 -7.92 2.10 3.40
CA ILE A 60 -9.03 2.87 2.83
C ILE A 60 -8.57 4.24 2.37
N GLU A 61 -7.97 5.05 3.23
CA GLU A 61 -7.71 6.47 2.93
C GLU A 61 -6.40 6.95 3.54
N MET A 62 -5.39 7.13 2.69
CA MET A 62 -4.04 7.51 3.09
C MET A 62 -3.94 8.98 3.49
N PHE A 63 -4.82 9.83 2.95
CA PHE A 63 -4.82 11.27 3.18
C PHE A 63 -6.23 11.75 3.56
N PRO A 64 -6.71 11.38 4.76
CA PRO A 64 -8.03 11.82 5.21
C PRO A 64 -8.09 13.34 5.32
N SER A 65 -9.27 13.89 5.04
CA SER A 65 -9.55 15.30 5.25
C SER A 65 -9.92 15.54 6.71
N SER A 66 -9.15 16.40 7.39
CA SER A 66 -9.44 16.83 8.76
C SER A 66 -10.86 17.39 8.89
N ASP A 67 -11.32 18.08 7.85
CA ASP A 67 -12.61 18.77 7.82
C ASP A 67 -13.79 17.81 7.70
N LEU A 68 -13.53 16.55 7.34
CA LEU A 68 -14.56 15.52 7.21
C LEU A 68 -14.57 14.53 8.37
N LEU A 69 -13.46 14.36 9.10
CA LEU A 69 -13.34 13.31 10.12
C LEU A 69 -14.32 13.44 11.29
N ASN A 70 -14.76 14.67 11.59
CA ASN A 70 -15.72 14.96 12.65
C ASN A 70 -17.11 15.36 12.14
N LYS A 71 -17.39 15.16 10.85
CA LYS A 71 -18.74 15.38 10.30
C LYS A 71 -19.62 14.15 10.56
N ARG A 72 -20.89 14.42 10.79
CA ARG A 72 -21.93 13.39 10.92
C ARG A 72 -22.14 12.64 9.61
N LEU A 73 -22.38 11.33 9.72
CA LEU A 73 -22.80 10.50 8.59
C LEU A 73 -24.13 11.02 8.00
N PRO A 74 -24.23 11.27 6.68
CA PRO A 74 -25.50 11.64 6.04
C PRO A 74 -26.56 10.54 6.20
N ASP A 75 -27.84 10.90 6.26
CA ASP A 75 -28.94 9.93 6.41
C ASP A 75 -29.01 8.94 5.24
N SER A 76 -28.68 9.40 4.03
CA SER A 76 -28.59 8.59 2.80
C SER A 76 -27.17 8.72 2.21
N PRO A 77 -26.19 7.97 2.73
CA PRO A 77 -24.83 8.06 2.25
C PRO A 77 -24.69 7.52 0.82
N THR A 78 -23.79 8.11 0.04
CA THR A 78 -23.43 7.56 -1.29
C THR A 78 -22.63 6.27 -1.09
N PRO A 79 -23.12 5.11 -1.57
CA PRO A 79 -22.44 3.85 -1.37
C PRO A 79 -21.06 3.81 -2.00
N PHE A 80 -20.16 3.03 -1.38
CA PHE A 80 -18.79 2.84 -1.85
C PHE A 80 -18.66 2.46 -3.34
N ASP A 81 -19.52 1.56 -3.81
CA ASP A 81 -19.47 0.99 -5.16
C ASP A 81 -20.34 1.73 -6.17
N SER A 82 -20.91 2.88 -5.77
CA SER A 82 -21.66 3.74 -6.67
C SER A 82 -20.74 4.39 -7.70
N THR A 83 -21.20 4.42 -8.96
CA THR A 83 -20.55 5.17 -10.04
C THR A 83 -20.53 6.67 -9.77
N ASP A 84 -21.49 7.15 -8.99
CA ASP A 84 -21.71 8.58 -8.74
C ASP A 84 -20.82 9.13 -7.63
N ARG A 85 -20.11 8.23 -6.93
CA ARG A 85 -19.17 8.57 -5.86
C ARG A 85 -18.21 9.71 -6.23
N TYR A 86 -17.73 9.75 -7.47
CA TYR A 86 -16.78 10.76 -7.94
C TYR A 86 -17.40 11.81 -8.86
N ALA A 87 -18.73 11.86 -8.97
CA ALA A 87 -19.43 12.79 -9.87
C ALA A 87 -19.40 14.24 -9.37
N THR A 88 -19.52 14.46 -8.07
CA THR A 88 -19.53 15.80 -7.45
C THR A 88 -18.70 15.83 -6.18
N ALA A 89 -18.37 17.01 -5.66
CA ALA A 89 -17.73 17.13 -4.35
C ALA A 89 -18.61 16.57 -3.22
N SER A 90 -19.92 16.82 -3.28
CA SER A 90 -20.89 16.34 -2.28
C SER A 90 -20.97 14.82 -2.22
N THR A 91 -21.03 14.14 -3.39
CA THR A 91 -21.04 12.67 -3.43
C THR A 91 -19.72 12.05 -2.99
N GLN A 92 -18.59 12.74 -3.21
CA GLN A 92 -17.29 12.32 -2.68
C GLN A 92 -17.22 12.44 -1.16
N GLU A 93 -17.68 13.56 -0.59
CA GLU A 93 -17.75 13.75 0.87
C GLU A 93 -18.67 12.70 1.50
N SER A 94 -19.85 12.49 0.93
CA SER A 94 -20.82 11.49 1.40
C SER A 94 -20.23 10.08 1.40
N ALA A 95 -19.57 9.67 0.32
CA ALA A 95 -18.92 8.37 0.24
C ALA A 95 -17.70 8.22 1.16
N PHE A 96 -16.94 9.31 1.40
CA PHE A 96 -15.86 9.32 2.38
C PHE A 96 -16.40 9.06 3.79
N LEU A 97 -17.48 9.75 4.19
CA LEU A 97 -18.10 9.58 5.50
C LEU A 97 -18.67 8.18 5.67
N ASP A 98 -19.30 7.63 4.63
CA ASP A 98 -19.79 6.26 4.63
C ASP A 98 -18.66 5.24 4.82
N GLU A 99 -17.54 5.38 4.11
CA GLU A 99 -16.35 4.54 4.33
C GLU A 99 -15.79 4.68 5.74
N LEU A 100 -15.72 5.90 6.28
CA LEU A 100 -15.20 6.19 7.60
C LEU A 100 -16.05 5.51 8.68
N TYR A 101 -17.36 5.74 8.68
CA TYR A 101 -18.27 5.16 9.68
C TYR A 101 -18.41 3.64 9.55
N ARG A 102 -18.35 3.08 8.33
CA ARG A 102 -18.32 1.60 8.14
C ARG A 102 -17.03 0.97 8.65
N HIS A 103 -15.92 1.72 8.67
CA HIS A 103 -14.63 1.20 9.11
C HIS A 103 -14.47 1.21 10.63
N PHE A 104 -14.91 2.27 11.30
CA PHE A 104 -14.85 2.37 12.75
C PHE A 104 -16.02 1.62 13.41
N PRO A 105 -15.80 0.87 14.51
CA PRO A 105 -16.86 0.17 15.23
C PRO A 105 -17.98 1.11 15.68
N THR A 106 -19.22 0.62 15.66
CA THR A 106 -20.41 1.39 16.04
C THR A 106 -20.32 2.01 17.43
N LEU A 107 -19.63 1.35 18.36
CA LEU A 107 -19.40 1.88 19.72
C LEU A 107 -18.65 3.23 19.70
N LEU A 108 -17.82 3.49 18.67
CA LEU A 108 -17.06 4.73 18.52
C LEU A 108 -17.85 5.81 17.78
N HIS A 109 -18.97 5.50 17.14
CA HIS A 109 -19.69 6.47 16.30
C HIS A 109 -20.12 7.72 17.07
N LYS A 110 -20.47 7.57 18.35
CA LYS A 110 -20.82 8.69 19.24
C LYS A 110 -19.67 9.67 19.45
N VAL A 111 -18.43 9.20 19.39
CA VAL A 111 -17.24 10.01 19.63
C VAL A 111 -16.57 10.51 18.36
N MET A 112 -16.97 10.00 17.19
CA MET A 112 -16.38 10.38 15.90
C MET A 112 -16.61 11.86 15.56
N GLU A 113 -17.73 12.44 15.98
CA GLU A 113 -18.03 13.87 15.77
C GLU A 113 -17.19 14.81 16.66
N SER A 114 -16.35 14.28 17.54
CA SER A 114 -15.47 15.08 18.40
C SER A 114 -14.19 15.52 17.67
N SER A 115 -13.68 16.71 18.01
CA SER A 115 -12.36 17.15 17.54
C SER A 115 -11.25 16.23 18.04
N TYR A 116 -11.41 15.63 19.22
CA TYR A 116 -10.45 14.69 19.79
C TYR A 116 -10.25 13.45 18.92
N PHE A 117 -11.34 12.88 18.41
CA PHE A 117 -11.28 11.77 17.46
C PHE A 117 -10.50 12.19 16.20
N SER A 118 -10.83 13.33 15.61
CA SER A 118 -10.14 13.86 14.43
C SER A 118 -8.64 14.04 14.70
N ASP A 119 -8.26 14.68 15.81
CA ASP A 119 -6.86 14.89 16.21
C ASP A 119 -6.10 13.57 16.33
N LEU A 120 -6.72 12.56 16.98
CA LEU A 120 -6.10 11.26 17.20
C LEU A 120 -5.95 10.46 15.89
N VAL A 121 -6.93 10.53 14.99
CA VAL A 121 -6.86 9.90 13.66
C VAL A 121 -5.79 10.57 12.81
N MET A 122 -5.77 11.91 12.77
CA MET A 122 -4.80 12.71 12.01
C MET A 122 -3.37 12.55 12.52
N LYS A 123 -3.18 12.19 13.80
CA LYS A 123 -1.89 11.79 14.35
C LYS A 123 -1.52 10.35 14.01
N SER A 124 -2.46 9.42 14.21
CA SER A 124 -2.19 7.97 14.12
C SER A 124 -1.85 7.51 12.70
N ILE A 125 -2.46 8.09 11.67
CA ILE A 125 -2.25 7.68 10.28
C ILE A 125 -0.83 8.02 9.78
N PRO A 126 -0.36 9.27 9.87
CA PRO A 126 1.02 9.61 9.51
C PRO A 126 2.06 8.81 10.30
N ASP A 127 1.87 8.62 11.61
CA ASP A 127 2.80 7.88 12.47
C ASP A 127 2.93 6.42 12.01
N ALA A 128 1.80 5.74 11.74
CA ALA A 128 1.85 4.38 11.20
C ALA A 128 2.50 4.33 9.82
N ARG A 129 2.15 5.26 8.93
CA ARG A 129 2.75 5.31 7.60
C ARG A 129 4.27 5.51 7.66
N ALA A 130 4.76 6.40 8.50
CA ALA A 130 6.19 6.64 8.69
C ALA A 130 6.91 5.37 9.19
N ASN A 131 6.29 4.66 10.14
CA ASN A 131 6.81 3.39 10.63
C ASN A 131 6.87 2.31 9.54
N GLU A 132 5.84 2.18 8.70
CA GLU A 132 5.85 1.22 7.60
C GLU A 132 6.87 1.58 6.51
N ILE A 133 6.99 2.87 6.17
CA ILE A 133 8.05 3.34 5.24
C ILE A 133 9.44 2.99 5.76
N LYS A 134 9.70 3.18 7.06
CA LYS A 134 10.98 2.83 7.68
C LYS A 134 11.29 1.35 7.51
N LYS A 135 10.31 0.46 7.77
CA LYS A 135 10.46 -0.98 7.59
C LYS A 135 10.69 -1.34 6.12
N LEU A 136 9.87 -0.80 5.22
CA LEU A 136 9.93 -1.08 3.78
C LEU A 136 11.27 -0.66 3.17
N ARG A 137 11.88 0.44 3.61
CA ARG A 137 13.25 0.81 3.19
C ARG A 137 14.28 -0.28 3.46
N GLY A 138 14.11 -1.05 4.54
CA GLY A 138 15.00 -2.16 4.91
C GLY A 138 14.96 -3.33 3.92
N VAL A 139 13.85 -3.51 3.18
CA VAL A 139 13.64 -4.62 2.23
C VAL A 139 13.32 -4.14 0.81
N ALA A 140 13.45 -2.84 0.54
CA ALA A 140 13.13 -2.28 -0.77
C ALA A 140 14.03 -2.85 -1.87
N GLY A 141 15.28 -3.20 -1.54
CA GLY A 141 16.17 -3.89 -2.48
C GLY A 141 15.57 -5.19 -3.01
N ASP A 142 14.99 -6.01 -2.13
CA ASP A 142 14.33 -7.27 -2.49
C ASP A 142 12.98 -7.05 -3.20
N ILE A 143 12.28 -5.96 -2.88
CA ILE A 143 11.00 -5.63 -3.53
C ILE A 143 11.21 -5.24 -4.99
N PHE A 144 12.23 -4.43 -5.27
CA PHE A 144 12.51 -3.87 -6.60
C PHE A 144 13.57 -4.64 -7.38
N ASP A 145 14.17 -5.68 -6.80
CA ASP A 145 15.33 -6.40 -7.33
C ASP A 145 16.50 -5.44 -7.65
N LEU A 146 16.81 -4.57 -6.69
CA LEU A 146 17.85 -3.53 -6.77
C LEU A 146 18.80 -3.57 -5.56
N PRO A 147 20.03 -3.03 -5.65
CA PRO A 147 20.93 -2.93 -4.51
C PRO A 147 20.31 -2.21 -3.30
N SER A 148 20.24 -2.90 -2.14
CA SER A 148 19.61 -2.37 -0.91
C SER A 148 20.20 -1.03 -0.44
N LYS A 149 21.48 -0.76 -0.76
CA LYS A 149 22.17 0.50 -0.46
C LYS A 149 21.46 1.75 -1.01
N TYR A 150 20.65 1.60 -2.07
CA TYR A 150 19.87 2.69 -2.66
C TYR A 150 18.75 3.18 -1.72
N PHE A 151 18.30 2.34 -0.79
CA PHE A 151 17.12 2.59 0.03
C PHE A 151 17.43 2.69 1.53
N THR A 152 18.40 1.92 2.03
CA THR A 152 18.78 1.93 3.44
C THR A 152 19.50 3.23 3.84
N ASN A 153 20.26 3.82 2.92
CA ASN A 153 20.84 5.15 3.09
C ASN A 153 19.88 6.22 2.57
N THR A 154 19.23 6.95 3.48
CA THR A 154 18.30 8.03 3.12
C THR A 154 18.95 9.18 2.35
N SER A 155 20.27 9.35 2.44
CA SER A 155 21.03 10.36 1.71
C SER A 155 21.51 9.86 0.33
N TYR A 156 21.22 8.61 -0.04
CA TYR A 156 21.59 8.08 -1.35
C TYR A 156 20.87 8.84 -2.46
N ASP A 157 21.62 9.26 -3.47
CA ASP A 157 21.08 10.04 -4.58
C ASP A 157 20.34 9.17 -5.61
N ARG A 158 19.13 8.74 -5.24
CA ARG A 158 18.25 7.92 -6.09
C ARG A 158 17.86 8.60 -7.41
N ALA A 159 17.93 9.94 -7.51
CA ALA A 159 17.56 10.66 -8.72
C ALA A 159 18.47 10.34 -9.91
N ASN A 160 19.71 9.95 -9.65
CA ASN A 160 20.74 9.70 -10.66
C ASN A 160 21.01 8.20 -10.89
N VAL A 161 20.16 7.31 -10.36
CA VAL A 161 20.26 5.86 -10.57
C VAL A 161 19.48 5.46 -11.83
N PRO A 162 20.13 4.99 -12.90
CA PRO A 162 19.46 4.69 -14.17
C PRO A 162 18.33 3.65 -14.03
N GLU A 163 18.52 2.64 -13.18
CA GLU A 163 17.52 1.59 -12.96
C GLU A 163 16.27 2.14 -12.27
N ILE A 164 16.44 3.07 -11.32
CA ILE A 164 15.32 3.77 -10.65
C ILE A 164 14.64 4.74 -11.60
N GLN A 165 15.41 5.48 -12.40
CA GLN A 165 14.88 6.37 -13.43
C GLN A 165 14.00 5.60 -14.42
N ARG A 166 14.44 4.41 -14.86
CA ARG A 166 13.66 3.51 -15.72
C ARG A 166 12.37 3.04 -15.04
N LEU A 167 12.41 2.68 -13.75
CA LEU A 167 11.21 2.30 -13.00
C LEU A 167 10.19 3.46 -12.88
N LEU A 168 10.69 4.69 -12.75
CA LEU A 168 9.86 5.90 -12.64
C LEU A 168 9.50 6.53 -14.00
N GLY A 169 10.06 6.03 -15.10
CA GLY A 169 9.83 6.57 -16.45
C GLY A 169 10.43 7.96 -16.66
N VAL A 170 11.50 8.28 -15.93
CA VAL A 170 12.21 9.56 -16.00
C VAL A 170 13.38 9.43 -16.97
N MET A 171 13.47 10.33 -17.95
CA MET A 171 14.48 10.28 -19.01
C MET A 171 15.75 11.09 -18.71
N SER A 172 15.70 12.04 -17.76
CA SER A 172 16.85 12.86 -17.36
C SER A 172 16.68 13.38 -15.94
N SER A 173 17.79 13.50 -15.20
CA SER A 173 17.82 14.10 -13.86
C SER A 173 17.68 15.63 -13.86
N THR A 174 17.83 16.28 -15.02
CA THR A 174 17.73 17.74 -15.15
C THR A 174 16.32 18.26 -15.45
N ASN A 175 15.41 17.39 -15.90
CA ASN A 175 14.00 17.72 -16.14
C ASN A 175 13.12 16.55 -15.65
N LEU A 176 12.94 16.49 -14.34
CA LEU A 176 12.20 15.44 -13.65
C LEU A 176 10.69 15.61 -13.87
N ALA A 177 10.18 15.15 -15.00
CA ALA A 177 8.74 15.01 -15.23
C ALA A 177 8.28 13.62 -14.78
N TYR A 178 7.73 13.52 -13.56
CA TYR A 178 7.16 12.27 -13.06
C TYR A 178 5.75 12.04 -13.60
N LYS A 179 5.53 10.86 -14.18
CA LYS A 179 4.21 10.48 -14.70
C LYS A 179 3.27 10.08 -13.57
N THR A 180 1.97 10.32 -13.76
CA THR A 180 0.93 9.81 -12.88
C THR A 180 0.93 8.28 -12.83
N PHE A 181 1.25 7.58 -13.93
CA PHE A 181 1.37 6.13 -13.97
C PHE A 181 2.77 5.74 -14.48
N PRO A 182 3.76 5.58 -13.59
CA PRO A 182 5.11 5.22 -14.00
C PRO A 182 5.24 3.74 -14.40
N PRO A 183 6.28 3.36 -15.19
CA PRO A 183 6.56 1.99 -15.62
C PRO A 183 6.48 0.93 -14.53
N VAL A 184 6.92 1.23 -13.30
CA VAL A 184 6.88 0.29 -12.16
C VAL A 184 5.49 -0.30 -11.88
N LEU A 185 4.41 0.37 -12.30
CA LEU A 185 3.04 -0.12 -12.13
C LEU A 185 2.57 -1.07 -13.24
N PHE A 186 3.34 -1.24 -14.31
CA PHE A 186 2.97 -2.04 -15.48
C PHE A 186 3.75 -3.36 -15.54
N PRO A 187 3.15 -4.43 -16.09
CA PRO A 187 3.86 -5.68 -16.34
C PRO A 187 5.14 -5.42 -17.16
N GLU A 188 6.24 -6.05 -16.77
CA GLU A 188 7.53 -5.95 -17.46
C GLU A 188 8.05 -4.51 -17.63
N LEU A 189 7.55 -3.56 -16.83
CA LEU A 189 7.85 -2.13 -16.94
C LEU A 189 7.44 -1.50 -18.28
N LYS A 190 6.52 -2.14 -19.01
CA LYS A 190 6.03 -1.68 -20.32
C LYS A 190 4.73 -0.90 -20.16
N GLU A 191 4.84 0.43 -20.24
CA GLU A 191 3.68 1.32 -20.21
C GLU A 191 2.71 1.02 -21.37
N ASP A 192 1.44 0.85 -21.04
CA ASP A 192 0.35 0.77 -22.01
C ASP A 192 -0.30 2.15 -22.16
N ARG A 193 -0.27 2.70 -23.38
CA ARG A 193 -0.88 4.00 -23.70
C ARG A 193 -2.38 4.06 -23.38
N SER A 194 -3.07 2.92 -23.43
CA SER A 194 -4.49 2.81 -23.10
C SER A 194 -4.76 2.61 -21.60
N LEU A 195 -3.70 2.46 -20.79
CA LEU A 195 -3.72 2.23 -19.34
C LEU A 195 -4.51 0.97 -18.93
N LYS A 196 -4.82 0.04 -19.85
CA LYS A 196 -5.59 -1.18 -19.55
C LYS A 196 -4.79 -2.15 -18.69
N THR A 197 -3.46 -2.11 -18.77
CA THR A 197 -2.57 -2.99 -18.00
C THR A 197 -2.01 -2.37 -16.73
N VAL A 198 -2.40 -1.14 -16.37
CA VAL A 198 -1.96 -0.46 -15.14
C VAL A 198 -2.27 -1.30 -13.89
N PHE A 199 -1.42 -1.21 -12.87
CA PHE A 199 -1.39 -2.09 -11.69
C PHE A 199 -1.11 -3.57 -12.02
N GLY A 200 -0.72 -3.86 -13.27
CA GLY A 200 -0.41 -5.20 -13.72
C GLY A 200 0.90 -5.76 -13.18
N ASN A 201 1.78 -4.90 -12.65
CA ASN A 201 2.89 -5.34 -11.79
C ASN A 201 2.39 -5.68 -10.37
N TRP A 202 1.38 -6.54 -10.30
CA TRP A 202 0.64 -6.82 -9.08
C TRP A 202 1.52 -7.50 -8.01
N LEU A 203 2.53 -8.28 -8.42
CA LEU A 203 3.43 -8.98 -7.50
C LEU A 203 4.28 -7.99 -6.69
N LEU A 204 4.77 -6.92 -7.32
CA LEU A 204 5.50 -5.85 -6.62
C LEU A 204 4.61 -5.19 -5.56
N LEU A 205 3.36 -4.88 -5.92
CA LEU A 205 2.39 -4.32 -4.97
C LEU A 205 2.08 -5.31 -3.84
N ALA A 206 1.94 -6.60 -4.16
CA ALA A 206 1.71 -7.67 -3.19
C ALA A 206 2.89 -7.83 -2.22
N ARG A 207 4.14 -7.70 -2.68
CA ARG A 207 5.33 -7.71 -1.80
C ARG A 207 5.31 -6.55 -0.80
N ILE A 208 5.01 -5.33 -1.25
CA ILE A 208 4.87 -4.15 -0.37
C ILE A 208 3.79 -4.39 0.69
N LEU A 209 2.62 -4.87 0.27
CA LEU A 209 1.51 -5.15 1.16
C LEU A 209 1.82 -6.31 2.13
N LYS A 210 2.43 -7.40 1.65
CA LYS A 210 2.83 -8.55 2.49
C LYS A 210 3.82 -8.11 3.57
N ALA A 211 4.84 -7.33 3.21
CA ALA A 211 5.80 -6.79 4.18
C ALA A 211 5.14 -5.88 5.23
N SER A 212 4.16 -5.07 4.81
CA SER A 212 3.45 -4.14 5.70
C SER A 212 2.42 -4.84 6.59
N LEU A 213 1.74 -5.87 6.07
CA LEU A 213 0.69 -6.60 6.77
C LEU A 213 1.25 -7.73 7.64
N HIS A 214 2.25 -8.48 7.15
CA HIS A 214 2.79 -9.69 7.78
C HIS A 214 4.21 -9.51 8.33
N GLY A 215 4.80 -8.32 8.17
CA GLY A 215 6.17 -8.02 8.57
C GLY A 215 7.19 -8.32 7.46
N ILE A 216 8.33 -7.63 7.50
CA ILE A 216 9.33 -7.67 6.43
C ILE A 216 9.95 -9.06 6.19
N THR A 217 10.08 -9.88 7.24
CA THR A 217 10.61 -11.25 7.14
C THR A 217 9.70 -12.19 6.35
N SER A 218 8.42 -11.85 6.21
CA SER A 218 7.45 -12.64 5.43
C SER A 218 7.72 -12.64 3.92
N LEU A 219 8.62 -11.79 3.43
CA LEU A 219 9.06 -11.82 2.04
C LEU A 219 9.95 -13.04 1.73
N HIS A 220 10.68 -13.54 2.74
CA HIS A 220 11.64 -14.64 2.57
C HIS A 220 11.14 -15.98 3.11
N HIS A 221 10.04 -15.98 3.87
CA HIS A 221 9.44 -17.19 4.43
C HIS A 221 8.03 -17.39 3.92
N ALA A 222 7.72 -18.63 3.49
CA ALA A 222 6.40 -19.00 3.00
C ALA A 222 5.33 -18.87 4.11
N SER A 223 5.71 -19.14 5.36
CA SER A 223 4.87 -18.97 6.54
C SER A 223 5.39 -17.85 7.44
N SER A 224 4.50 -16.95 7.83
CA SER A 224 4.68 -16.17 9.06
C SER A 224 4.75 -17.18 10.21
N GLY A 225 5.87 -17.26 10.92
CA GLY A 225 6.06 -18.24 12.01
C GLY A 225 4.86 -18.27 12.95
N ARG A 226 4.46 -19.49 13.38
CA ARG A 226 3.36 -19.70 14.33
C ARG A 226 3.59 -18.78 15.55
N GLY A 227 2.75 -17.75 15.71
CA GLY A 227 2.82 -16.79 16.82
C GLY A 227 3.15 -15.34 16.47
N ALA A 228 3.43 -14.99 15.21
CA ALA A 228 3.64 -13.58 14.84
C ALA A 228 2.31 -12.79 14.88
N HIS A 229 2.21 -11.80 15.78
CA HIS A 229 1.09 -10.83 15.81
C HIS A 229 1.18 -9.86 14.62
N THR A 230 0.80 -10.32 13.44
CA THR A 230 0.82 -9.53 12.20
C THR A 230 -0.24 -8.41 12.23
N ASN A 231 -0.03 -7.36 11.44
CA ASN A 231 -1.04 -6.32 11.25
C ASN A 231 -2.33 -6.90 10.66
N SER A 232 -2.23 -7.87 9.73
CA SER A 232 -3.42 -8.54 9.17
C SER A 232 -4.25 -9.25 10.24
N MET A 233 -3.63 -9.97 11.19
CA MET A 233 -4.33 -10.60 12.31
C MET A 233 -4.91 -9.56 13.25
N LYS A 234 -4.10 -8.56 13.65
CA LYS A 234 -4.52 -7.47 14.55
C LYS A 234 -5.71 -6.69 14.00
N TRP A 235 -5.78 -6.53 12.68
CA TRP A 235 -6.83 -5.77 12.00
C TRP A 235 -7.95 -6.65 11.43
N SER A 236 -7.85 -7.97 11.58
CA SER A 236 -8.75 -8.96 10.96
C SER A 236 -8.94 -8.72 9.46
N VAL A 237 -7.83 -8.47 8.75
CA VAL A 237 -7.81 -8.25 7.30
C VAL A 237 -7.55 -9.58 6.60
N GLN A 238 -8.47 -9.96 5.71
CA GLN A 238 -8.39 -11.21 4.94
C GLN A 238 -8.38 -10.97 3.42
N GLN A 239 -8.59 -9.73 3.00
CA GLN A 239 -8.64 -9.33 1.60
C GLN A 239 -8.17 -7.88 1.43
N VAL A 240 -7.63 -7.57 0.26
CA VAL A 240 -7.23 -6.23 -0.13
C VAL A 240 -8.43 -5.38 -0.57
N MET A 241 -8.33 -4.08 -0.31
CA MET A 241 -9.30 -3.06 -0.74
C MET A 241 -8.65 -2.10 -1.75
N PRO A 242 -9.41 -1.32 -2.55
CA PRO A 242 -8.83 -0.32 -3.45
C PRO A 242 -7.84 0.62 -2.78
N GLY A 243 -8.14 1.07 -1.56
CA GLY A 243 -7.28 1.96 -0.79
C GLY A 243 -5.90 1.37 -0.53
N CYS A 244 -5.81 0.09 -0.14
CA CYS A 244 -4.50 -0.52 0.12
C CYS A 244 -3.67 -0.76 -1.15
N ILE A 245 -4.29 -1.09 -2.29
CA ILE A 245 -3.56 -1.23 -3.56
C ILE A 245 -3.03 0.14 -4.00
N ALA A 246 -3.85 1.20 -3.89
CA ALA A 246 -3.43 2.57 -4.14
C ALA A 246 -2.30 3.00 -3.20
N TRP A 247 -2.40 2.67 -1.92
CA TRP A 247 -1.37 2.93 -0.90
C TRP A 247 -0.04 2.27 -1.27
N ALA A 248 -0.07 0.99 -1.67
CA ALA A 248 1.13 0.25 -2.08
C ALA A 248 1.78 0.85 -3.33
N ALA A 249 0.97 1.26 -4.31
CA ALA A 249 1.45 1.92 -5.52
C ALA A 249 2.12 3.27 -5.21
N VAL A 250 1.52 4.08 -4.33
CA VAL A 250 2.10 5.35 -3.88
C VAL A 250 3.41 5.13 -3.13
N LEU A 251 3.47 4.13 -2.24
CA LEU A 251 4.72 3.81 -1.54
C LEU A 251 5.79 3.26 -2.47
N ALA A 252 5.43 2.49 -3.49
CA ALA A 252 6.39 2.04 -4.50
C ALA A 252 7.09 3.24 -5.14
N ILE A 253 6.30 4.24 -5.55
CA ILE A 253 6.80 5.47 -6.18
C ILE A 253 7.63 6.28 -5.19
N PHE A 254 7.17 6.46 -3.95
CA PHE A 254 7.94 7.19 -2.93
C PHE A 254 9.28 6.52 -2.61
N LEU A 255 9.31 5.19 -2.47
CA LEU A 255 10.53 4.43 -2.19
C LEU A 255 11.54 4.51 -3.35
N LEU A 256 11.08 4.70 -4.57
CA LEU A 256 11.94 4.94 -5.73
C LEU A 256 12.31 6.42 -5.90
N SER A 257 11.44 7.34 -5.46
CA SER A 257 11.63 8.79 -5.61
C SER A 257 12.91 9.27 -4.90
N PRO A 258 13.42 10.45 -5.27
CA PRO A 258 14.54 11.06 -4.56
C PRO A 258 14.15 11.70 -3.21
N ASP A 259 12.90 11.58 -2.75
CA ASP A 259 12.44 12.20 -1.50
C ASP A 259 12.87 11.38 -0.26
N THR A 260 13.44 12.07 0.72
CA THR A 260 13.91 11.47 1.98
C THR A 260 12.81 11.34 3.02
N GLU A 261 11.73 12.12 2.89
CA GLU A 261 10.63 12.20 3.86
C GLU A 261 9.28 12.18 3.15
N PHE A 262 8.32 11.50 3.78
CA PHE A 262 6.94 11.47 3.31
C PHE A 262 6.14 12.51 4.09
N SER A 263 5.99 13.70 3.52
CA SER A 263 5.35 14.83 4.21
C SER A 263 3.87 14.57 4.51
N SER A 264 3.35 15.16 5.59
CA SER A 264 1.92 15.15 5.90
C SER A 264 1.07 15.84 4.83
N ALA A 265 1.63 16.86 4.17
CA ALA A 265 1.02 17.52 3.02
C ALA A 265 0.89 16.60 1.79
N GLY A 266 1.62 15.48 1.76
CA GLY A 266 1.60 14.53 0.66
C GLY A 266 2.32 15.00 -0.59
N ILE A 267 3.27 15.94 -0.46
CA ILE A 267 4.09 16.47 -1.56
C ILE A 267 5.57 16.17 -1.29
N GLY A 268 6.25 15.61 -2.28
CA GLY A 268 7.69 15.35 -2.27
C GLY A 268 8.49 16.63 -2.32
N LYS A 269 9.45 16.81 -1.38
CA LYS A 269 10.26 18.03 -1.28
C LYS A 269 11.19 18.21 -2.47
N ARG A 270 11.78 17.12 -2.98
CA ARG A 270 12.75 17.15 -4.08
C ARG A 270 12.10 16.76 -5.41
N SER A 271 11.24 15.75 -5.40
CA SER A 271 10.58 15.27 -6.62
C SER A 271 9.42 16.16 -7.06
N THR A 272 8.84 16.94 -6.14
CA THR A 272 7.57 17.67 -6.30
C THR A 272 6.35 16.79 -6.61
N ILE A 273 6.48 15.46 -6.48
CA ILE A 273 5.38 14.52 -6.69
C ILE A 273 4.30 14.76 -5.63
N SER A 274 3.07 14.98 -6.07
CA SER A 274 1.89 14.98 -5.20
C SER A 274 1.42 13.55 -4.94
N TYR A 275 1.97 12.92 -3.90
CA TYR A 275 1.56 11.59 -3.43
C TYR A 275 0.08 11.55 -3.02
N LYS A 276 -0.46 12.67 -2.55
CA LYS A 276 -1.90 12.81 -2.27
C LYS A 276 -2.74 12.66 -3.52
N ASP A 277 -2.37 13.35 -4.60
CA ASP A 277 -3.10 13.27 -5.87
C ASP A 277 -2.92 11.91 -6.55
N LEU A 278 -1.73 11.31 -6.44
CA LEU A 278 -1.50 9.93 -6.88
C LEU A 278 -2.43 8.96 -6.15
N PHE A 279 -2.50 9.04 -4.81
CA PHE A 279 -3.37 8.18 -4.01
C PHE A 279 -4.83 8.32 -4.44
N PHE A 280 -5.33 9.55 -4.51
CA PHE A 280 -6.70 9.84 -4.93
C PHE A 280 -6.99 9.28 -6.33
N THR A 281 -6.10 9.53 -7.29
CA THR A 281 -6.23 9.07 -8.67
C THR A 281 -6.27 7.54 -8.74
N TYR A 282 -5.37 6.86 -8.04
CA TYR A 282 -5.30 5.39 -8.05
C TYR A 282 -6.50 4.76 -7.38
N LYS A 283 -6.90 5.26 -6.20
CA LYS A 283 -8.10 4.80 -5.50
C LYS A 283 -9.33 5.01 -6.37
N LYS A 284 -9.47 6.16 -7.04
CA LYS A 284 -10.58 6.42 -7.98
C LYS A 284 -10.64 5.39 -9.10
N VAL A 285 -9.53 5.16 -9.79
CA VAL A 285 -9.46 4.14 -10.87
C VAL A 285 -9.85 2.77 -10.35
N LEU A 286 -9.29 2.34 -9.22
CA LEU A 286 -9.54 1.01 -8.64
C LEU A 286 -10.99 0.84 -8.19
N VAL A 287 -11.60 1.85 -7.55
CA VAL A 287 -13.01 1.83 -7.13
C VAL A 287 -13.92 1.77 -8.37
N THR A 288 -13.73 2.66 -9.34
CA THR A 288 -14.58 2.71 -10.54
C THR A 288 -14.46 1.46 -11.41
N LYS A 289 -13.31 0.77 -11.37
CA LYS A 289 -13.06 -0.45 -12.15
C LYS A 289 -13.09 -1.73 -11.30
N TRP A 290 -13.54 -1.66 -10.05
CA TRP A 290 -13.43 -2.76 -9.08
C TRP A 290 -14.05 -4.07 -9.56
N LYS A 291 -15.21 -3.99 -10.22
CA LYS A 291 -15.97 -5.14 -10.74
C LYS A 291 -15.48 -5.64 -12.12
N THR A 292 -14.48 -4.99 -12.71
CA THR A 292 -13.95 -5.44 -14.02
C THR A 292 -13.11 -6.69 -13.85
N LYS A 293 -13.17 -7.61 -14.83
CA LYS A 293 -12.41 -8.88 -14.82
C LYS A 293 -10.92 -8.67 -14.51
N ARG A 294 -10.33 -7.61 -15.06
CA ARG A 294 -8.91 -7.29 -14.87
C ARG A 294 -8.58 -6.93 -13.43
N VAL A 295 -9.35 -6.04 -12.80
CA VAL A 295 -9.10 -5.63 -11.40
C VAL A 295 -9.39 -6.79 -10.46
N VAL A 296 -10.46 -7.56 -10.69
CA VAL A 296 -10.74 -8.78 -9.92
C VAL A 296 -9.58 -9.77 -10.00
N GLN A 297 -8.98 -9.98 -11.17
CA GLN A 297 -7.81 -10.86 -11.30
C GLN A 297 -6.60 -10.33 -10.50
N ILE A 298 -6.34 -9.03 -10.54
CA ILE A 298 -5.24 -8.41 -9.77
C ILE A 298 -5.48 -8.62 -8.27
N VAL A 299 -6.69 -8.35 -7.79
CA VAL A 299 -7.08 -8.53 -6.38
C VAL A 299 -6.92 -9.98 -5.95
N THR A 300 -7.45 -10.93 -6.73
CA THR A 300 -7.32 -12.37 -6.46
C THR A 300 -5.87 -12.80 -6.36
N ASN A 301 -5.00 -12.35 -7.27
CA ASN A 301 -3.58 -12.69 -7.25
C ASN A 301 -2.87 -12.12 -6.01
N ILE A 302 -3.17 -10.86 -5.66
CA ILE A 302 -2.62 -10.20 -4.46
C ILE A 302 -3.10 -10.92 -3.20
N ASP A 303 -4.39 -11.19 -3.07
CA ASP A 303 -4.98 -11.87 -1.90
C ASP A 303 -4.41 -13.27 -1.73
N HIS A 304 -4.27 -14.01 -2.83
CA HIS A 304 -3.66 -15.34 -2.80
C HIS A 304 -2.22 -15.27 -2.27
N TYR A 305 -1.41 -14.35 -2.80
CA TYR A 305 -0.02 -14.19 -2.41
C TYR A 305 0.15 -13.77 -0.94
N ILE A 306 -0.69 -12.87 -0.44
CA ILE A 306 -0.60 -12.35 0.92
C ILE A 306 -1.18 -13.35 1.92
N PHE A 307 -2.40 -13.83 1.70
CA PHE A 307 -3.19 -14.53 2.72
C PHE A 307 -3.22 -16.05 2.56
N LYS A 308 -2.99 -16.60 1.36
CA LYS A 308 -3.21 -18.04 1.07
C LYS A 308 -1.95 -18.84 0.75
N ALA A 309 -0.85 -18.19 0.33
CA ALA A 309 0.40 -18.88 -0.03
C ALA A 309 0.97 -19.77 1.10
N ALA A 310 0.81 -19.38 2.36
CA ALA A 310 1.25 -20.16 3.51
C ALA A 310 0.37 -21.39 3.79
N GLN A 311 -0.93 -21.31 3.45
CA GLN A 311 -1.90 -22.39 3.70
C GLN A 311 -1.69 -23.55 2.73
N LEU A 312 -1.37 -23.26 1.47
CA LEU A 312 -1.06 -24.28 0.46
C LEU A 312 0.25 -24.99 0.75
N SER A 313 1.30 -24.26 1.15
CA SER A 313 2.58 -24.88 1.52
C SER A 313 2.47 -25.79 2.75
N ALA A 314 1.59 -25.46 3.72
CA ALA A 314 1.31 -26.31 4.87
C ALA A 314 0.44 -27.53 4.53
N LEU A 315 -0.45 -27.42 3.54
CA LEU A 315 -1.25 -28.53 3.03
C LEU A 315 -0.38 -29.47 2.20
N ASP A 316 0.46 -28.95 1.30
CA ASP A 316 1.40 -29.73 0.50
C ASP A 316 2.40 -30.48 1.37
N SER A 317 2.87 -29.87 2.47
CA SER A 317 3.76 -30.55 3.43
C SER A 317 3.07 -31.70 4.19
N ALA A 318 1.73 -31.66 4.33
CA ALA A 318 0.94 -32.73 4.96
C ALA A 318 0.53 -33.82 3.94
N VAL A 319 0.40 -33.46 2.66
CA VAL A 319 0.16 -34.41 1.56
C VAL A 319 1.46 -35.09 1.13
N HIS A 320 2.63 -34.49 1.42
CA HIS A 320 3.93 -35.06 1.06
C HIS A 320 4.31 -36.34 1.83
N GLU A 321 3.61 -36.70 2.91
CA GLU A 321 3.77 -38.00 3.59
C GLU A 321 3.11 -39.17 2.84
N ASP A 322 2.28 -38.94 1.81
CA ASP A 322 1.51 -39.99 1.13
C ASP A 322 1.87 -40.21 -0.36
N PHE A 323 2.94 -39.56 -0.85
CA PHE A 323 3.44 -39.81 -2.22
C PHE A 323 4.38 -41.00 -2.31
N THR A 324 4.88 -41.56 -1.21
CA THR A 324 5.71 -42.77 -1.25
C THR A 324 4.93 -43.93 -1.88
N ASN A 325 3.67 -44.11 -1.50
CA ASN A 325 2.79 -45.12 -2.11
C ASN A 325 2.51 -44.85 -3.59
N THR A 326 2.45 -43.58 -4.00
CA THR A 326 2.16 -43.19 -5.39
C THR A 326 3.39 -43.35 -6.28
N ILE A 327 4.59 -43.07 -5.75
CA ILE A 327 5.88 -43.28 -6.44
C ILE A 327 6.19 -44.77 -6.53
N ASP A 328 5.95 -45.55 -5.48
CA ASP A 328 6.13 -47.01 -5.49
C ASP A 328 5.18 -47.68 -6.49
N HIS A 329 3.93 -47.19 -6.59
CA HIS A 329 2.99 -47.66 -7.61
C HIS A 329 3.39 -47.25 -9.04
N ALA A 330 3.97 -46.05 -9.22
CA ALA A 330 4.47 -45.61 -10.52
C ALA A 330 5.72 -46.38 -10.97
N LEU A 331 6.62 -46.72 -10.03
CA LEU A 331 7.80 -47.55 -10.27
C LEU A 331 7.41 -49.00 -10.60
N ALA A 332 6.46 -49.58 -9.86
CA ALA A 332 5.95 -50.93 -10.14
C ALA A 332 5.22 -51.03 -11.50
N ALA A 333 4.59 -49.94 -11.97
CA ALA A 333 3.95 -49.89 -13.28
C ALA A 333 4.97 -49.80 -14.44
N LEU A 334 6.15 -49.23 -14.21
CA LEU A 334 7.22 -49.13 -15.20
C LEU A 334 8.04 -50.43 -15.34
N ASP A 335 8.15 -51.23 -14.27
CA ASP A 335 8.82 -52.53 -14.31
C ASP A 335 7.97 -53.65 -14.96
N MET A 336 6.66 -53.43 -15.15
CA MET A 336 5.76 -54.39 -15.79
C MET A 336 5.78 -54.35 -17.33
N GLU A 337 6.37 -53.32 -17.95
CA GLU A 337 6.44 -53.21 -19.43
C GLU A 337 7.75 -53.76 -20.03
N SER A 338 8.67 -54.32 -19.25
CA SER A 338 9.95 -54.84 -19.77
C SER A 338 10.05 -56.38 -19.81
N SER A 339 8.94 -57.10 -19.70
CA SER A 339 8.96 -58.57 -19.70
C SER A 339 7.81 -59.15 -20.51
N ASP A 340 7.88 -59.09 -21.85
CA ASP A 340 7.43 -60.24 -22.63
C ASP A 340 8.27 -60.44 -23.90
N ASP A 341 8.96 -61.56 -23.88
CA ASP A 341 9.74 -62.22 -24.93
C ASP A 341 8.76 -62.63 -26.05
N GLY A 342 9.04 -62.47 -27.34
CA GLY A 342 9.95 -63.38 -28.01
C GLY A 342 9.38 -64.81 -28.14
N SER A 343 8.48 -65.05 -29.11
CA SER A 343 8.29 -66.40 -29.66
C SER A 343 7.97 -66.40 -31.15
N GLU A 344 8.90 -66.97 -31.93
CA GLU A 344 8.80 -67.35 -33.34
C GLU A 344 7.68 -68.36 -33.63
N THR A 345 7.13 -68.38 -34.85
CA THR A 345 7.15 -69.57 -35.73
C THR A 345 6.64 -69.24 -37.15
N ALA A 346 7.17 -70.01 -38.11
CA ALA A 346 7.32 -69.70 -39.53
C ALA A 346 6.25 -70.30 -40.47
N ALA A 347 6.16 -69.75 -41.70
CA ALA A 347 6.07 -70.44 -43.02
C ALA A 347 5.78 -69.37 -44.10
N ASP A 348 6.73 -69.01 -44.97
CA ASP A 348 7.03 -69.61 -46.30
C ASP A 348 5.86 -69.41 -47.30
N VAL A 349 5.98 -68.77 -48.48
CA VAL A 349 6.65 -69.29 -49.70
C VAL A 349 6.60 -68.21 -50.82
N THR A 350 7.71 -68.08 -51.57
CA THR A 350 7.91 -67.57 -52.96
C THR A 350 7.89 -66.06 -53.33
N GLY A 351 9.07 -65.55 -53.73
CA GLY A 351 9.28 -64.31 -54.52
C GLY A 351 9.20 -64.55 -56.04
N PRO A 352 10.04 -63.93 -56.92
CA PRO A 352 10.82 -62.69 -56.82
C PRO A 352 10.56 -61.73 -58.02
N GLY A 353 11.05 -60.49 -57.96
CA GLY A 353 10.99 -59.54 -59.09
C GLY A 353 11.97 -58.37 -58.93
N THR A 354 13.04 -58.43 -59.70
CA THR A 354 14.26 -57.60 -59.72
C THR A 354 14.04 -56.12 -60.13
N PRO A 355 15.06 -55.26 -59.93
CA PRO A 355 15.00 -53.80 -60.06
C PRO A 355 15.52 -53.30 -61.42
N THR A 356 15.16 -52.07 -61.79
CA THR A 356 15.97 -51.30 -62.76
C THR A 356 15.90 -49.80 -62.51
N ALA A 357 17.07 -49.19 -62.64
CA ALA A 357 17.41 -47.78 -62.52
C ALA A 357 16.85 -46.90 -63.63
N ALA A 358 16.65 -45.61 -63.32
CA ALA A 358 17.13 -44.45 -64.08
C ALA A 358 17.01 -43.20 -63.19
#